data_AF-A0AAD8ECC4-F1
#
_entry.id   AF-A0AAD8ECC4-F1
#
_cell.length_a   1.000
_cell.length_b   1.000
_cell.length_c   1.000
_cell.angle_alpha   90.00
_cell.angle_beta   90.00
_cell.angle_gamma   90.00
#
_symmetry.space_group_name_H-M   'P 1'
#
loop_
_entity.id
_entity.type
_entity.pdbx_description
1 polymer ?
#
loop_
_entity_poly.entity_id
_entity_poly.type
_entity_poly.pdbx_seq_one_letter_code
_entity_poly.pdbx_strand_id
1 'polypeptide(L)'
;MRAEKEKFGQWKDQLEREKNEAFRQLKRQAAESEATRRGLERARQEVVRQVTAIAAEKENLEKENEKLKEALSEERKGVGHYLVDLTQQKKRISQNIIGLEKEVSELKFIARQSASLNNQFKKGMKHLTMCKRKKCSVCVYTKSTFGDYADRSSDTAQLLSCFQAPLQDLRNWIRPQSRRASAYSSEETQTSASSPSPSPSLPLDLTREVALGAGGGLTIPPYISYIDEVSTSSSSESSSEDS
;
A
#
# COMPACT_ATOMS: atom_id res chain seq x y z
N MET A 1 -39.01 -77.19 -66.29
CA MET A 1 -38.45 -77.89 -65.12
C MET A 1 -36.97 -77.67 -64.86
N ARG A 2 -36.00 -78.07 -65.72
CA ARG A 2 -34.55 -77.94 -65.41
C ARG A 2 -34.07 -76.47 -65.40
N ALA A 3 -34.44 -75.69 -66.42
CA ALA A 3 -34.08 -74.28 -66.53
C ALA A 3 -34.70 -73.39 -65.44
N GLU A 4 -35.89 -73.72 -64.95
CA GLU A 4 -36.54 -72.97 -63.86
C GLU A 4 -35.85 -73.20 -62.52
N LYS A 5 -35.37 -74.43 -62.26
CA LYS A 5 -34.57 -74.74 -61.08
C LYS A 5 -33.24 -73.98 -61.08
N GLU A 6 -32.62 -73.83 -62.24
CA GLU A 6 -31.38 -73.06 -62.40
C GLU A 6 -31.60 -71.57 -62.17
N LYS A 7 -32.66 -70.99 -62.77
CA LYS A 7 -33.05 -69.59 -62.51
C LYS A 7 -33.32 -69.35 -61.02
N PHE A 8 -34.06 -70.25 -60.38
CA PHE A 8 -34.32 -70.16 -58.93
C PHE A 8 -33.03 -70.22 -58.11
N GLY A 9 -32.07 -71.06 -58.48
CA GLY A 9 -30.73 -71.08 -57.87
C GLY A 9 -30.00 -69.73 -57.99
N GLN A 10 -29.96 -69.16 -59.19
CA GLN A 10 -29.34 -67.85 -59.44
C GLN A 10 -29.98 -66.72 -58.62
N TRP A 11 -31.32 -66.71 -58.52
CA TRP A 11 -32.05 -65.75 -57.69
C TRP A 11 -31.74 -65.90 -56.20
N LYS A 12 -31.64 -67.14 -55.72
CA LYS A 12 -31.25 -67.41 -54.33
C LYS A 12 -29.83 -66.91 -54.05
N ASP A 13 -28.89 -67.19 -54.94
CA ASP A 13 -27.49 -66.76 -54.80
C ASP A 13 -27.35 -65.23 -54.87
N GLN A 14 -28.16 -64.56 -55.70
CA GLN A 14 -28.24 -63.10 -55.75
C GLN A 14 -28.75 -62.54 -54.43
N LEU A 15 -29.85 -63.07 -53.91
CA LEU A 15 -30.44 -62.63 -52.64
C LEU A 15 -29.48 -62.85 -51.46
N GLU A 16 -28.76 -63.99 -51.44
CA GLU A 16 -27.75 -64.29 -50.43
C GLU A 16 -26.58 -63.31 -50.51
N ARG A 17 -26.12 -62.95 -51.72
CA ARG A 17 -25.07 -61.94 -51.92
C ARG A 17 -25.50 -60.56 -51.43
N GLU A 18 -26.71 -60.13 -51.77
CA GLU A 18 -27.27 -58.84 -51.32
C GLU A 18 -27.43 -58.80 -49.80
N LYS A 19 -27.97 -59.86 -49.19
CA LYS A 19 -28.04 -60.02 -47.73
C LYS A 19 -26.67 -59.89 -47.08
N ASN A 20 -25.67 -60.58 -47.63
CA ASN A 20 -24.31 -60.58 -47.08
C ASN A 20 -23.61 -59.23 -47.27
N GLU A 21 -23.88 -58.49 -48.35
CA GLU A 21 -23.37 -57.13 -48.56
C GLU A 21 -24.03 -56.14 -47.59
N ALA A 22 -25.36 -56.17 -47.47
CA ALA A 22 -26.10 -55.34 -46.52
C ALA A 22 -25.65 -55.58 -45.08
N PHE A 23 -25.43 -56.85 -44.70
CA PHE A 23 -24.90 -57.20 -43.38
C PHE A 23 -23.49 -56.64 -43.15
N ARG A 24 -22.60 -56.70 -44.16
CA ARG A 24 -21.26 -56.10 -44.08
C ARG A 24 -21.31 -54.58 -43.96
N GLN A 25 -22.25 -53.91 -44.62
CA GLN A 25 -22.46 -52.47 -44.49
C GLN A 25 -22.93 -52.10 -43.10
N LEU A 26 -23.95 -52.77 -42.57
CA LEU A 26 -24.44 -52.54 -41.21
C LEU A 26 -23.36 -52.76 -40.16
N LYS A 27 -22.53 -53.79 -40.32
CA LYS A 27 -21.41 -54.04 -39.39
C LYS A 27 -20.36 -52.92 -39.41
N ARG A 28 -20.06 -52.35 -40.58
CA ARG A 28 -19.17 -51.19 -40.71
C ARG A 28 -19.76 -49.95 -40.05
N GLN A 29 -21.03 -49.66 -40.33
CA GLN A 29 -21.75 -48.53 -39.74
C GLN A 29 -21.85 -48.65 -38.20
N ALA A 30 -22.08 -49.86 -37.69
CA ALA A 30 -22.08 -50.12 -36.25
C ALA A 30 -20.70 -49.85 -35.62
N ALA A 31 -19.62 -50.28 -36.27
CA ALA A 31 -18.25 -50.02 -35.79
C ALA A 31 -17.89 -48.53 -35.82
N GLU A 32 -18.26 -47.82 -36.89
CA GLU A 32 -18.01 -46.38 -37.05
C GLU A 32 -18.83 -45.54 -36.04
N SER A 33 -20.10 -45.88 -35.84
CA SER A 33 -20.94 -45.21 -34.84
C SER A 33 -20.44 -45.47 -33.42
N GLU A 34 -19.96 -46.67 -33.11
CA GLU A 34 -19.36 -46.97 -31.81
C GLU A 34 -18.05 -46.19 -31.59
N ALA A 35 -17.18 -46.12 -32.60
CA ALA A 35 -15.95 -45.34 -32.54
C ALA A 35 -16.23 -43.86 -32.28
N THR A 36 -17.25 -43.31 -32.96
CA THR A 36 -17.71 -41.93 -32.77
C THR A 36 -18.25 -41.71 -31.37
N ARG A 37 -19.11 -42.61 -30.87
CA ARG A 37 -19.66 -42.56 -29.50
C ARG A 37 -18.54 -42.54 -28.45
N ARG A 38 -17.53 -43.41 -28.60
CA ARG A 38 -16.36 -43.44 -27.71
C ARG A 38 -15.51 -42.16 -27.83
N GLY A 39 -15.42 -41.56 -29.01
CA GLY A 39 -14.76 -40.27 -29.22
C GLY A 39 -15.45 -39.14 -28.46
N LEU A 40 -16.77 -39.04 -28.61
CA LEU A 40 -17.58 -38.02 -27.93
C LEU A 40 -17.57 -38.19 -26.41
N GLU A 41 -17.61 -39.42 -25.91
CA GLU A 41 -17.55 -39.65 -24.45
C GLU A 41 -16.19 -39.21 -23.87
N ARG A 42 -15.08 -39.43 -24.58
CA ARG A 42 -13.77 -38.90 -24.16
C ARG A 42 -13.73 -37.38 -24.18
N ALA A 43 -14.27 -36.75 -25.22
CA ALA A 43 -14.36 -35.29 -25.29
C ALA A 43 -15.20 -34.71 -24.14
N ARG A 44 -16.33 -35.34 -23.83
CA ARG A 44 -17.17 -34.98 -22.68
C ARG A 44 -16.41 -35.08 -21.36
N GLN A 45 -15.70 -36.18 -21.13
CA GLN A 45 -14.89 -36.37 -19.92
C GLN A 45 -13.80 -35.32 -19.78
N GLU A 46 -13.15 -34.96 -20.89
CA GLU A 46 -12.12 -33.92 -20.89
C GLU A 46 -12.69 -32.54 -20.56
N VAL A 47 -13.86 -32.19 -21.10
CA VAL A 47 -14.55 -30.94 -20.72
C VAL A 47 -14.90 -30.93 -19.24
N VAL A 48 -15.44 -32.03 -18.70
CA VAL A 48 -15.72 -32.14 -17.26
C VAL A 48 -14.45 -31.92 -16.44
N ARG A 49 -13.35 -32.57 -16.80
CA ARG A 49 -12.06 -32.41 -16.13
C ARG A 49 -11.58 -30.96 -16.15
N GLN A 50 -11.66 -30.30 -17.30
CA GLN A 50 -11.27 -28.90 -17.46
C GLN A 50 -12.16 -27.96 -16.63
N VAL A 51 -13.48 -28.12 -16.69
CA VAL A 51 -14.41 -27.30 -15.91
C VAL A 51 -14.19 -27.48 -14.41
N THR A 52 -13.92 -28.71 -13.94
CA THR A 52 -13.57 -28.96 -12.54
C THR A 52 -12.26 -28.26 -12.15
N ALA A 53 -11.23 -28.30 -13.01
CA ALA A 53 -9.96 -27.61 -12.74
C ALA A 53 -10.15 -26.08 -12.68
N ILE A 54 -10.90 -25.51 -13.63
CA ILE A 54 -11.24 -24.09 -13.68
C ILE A 54 -12.02 -23.67 -12.43
N ALA A 55 -12.99 -24.48 -11.99
CA ALA A 55 -13.76 -24.19 -10.78
C ALA A 55 -12.87 -24.14 -9.53
N ALA A 56 -11.92 -25.06 -9.39
CA ALA A 56 -10.97 -25.07 -8.28
C ALA A 56 -10.02 -23.87 -8.32
N GLU A 57 -9.52 -23.50 -9.50
CA GLU A 57 -8.68 -22.32 -9.69
C GLU A 57 -9.44 -21.03 -9.36
N LYS A 58 -10.69 -20.92 -9.84
CA LYS A 58 -11.58 -19.81 -9.52
C LYS A 58 -11.77 -19.65 -8.00
N GLU A 59 -12.06 -20.74 -7.28
CA GLU A 59 -12.21 -20.71 -5.82
C GLU A 59 -10.92 -20.22 -5.13
N ASN A 60 -9.75 -20.65 -5.62
CA ASN A 60 -8.47 -20.20 -5.08
C ASN A 60 -8.24 -18.69 -5.33
N LEU A 61 -8.52 -18.22 -6.54
CA LEU A 61 -8.43 -16.80 -6.90
C LEU A 61 -9.41 -15.94 -6.10
N GLU A 62 -10.64 -16.41 -5.88
CA GLU A 62 -11.63 -15.71 -5.05
C GLU A 62 -11.14 -15.56 -3.60
N LYS A 63 -10.56 -16.62 -3.01
CA LYS A 63 -9.95 -16.58 -1.68
C LYS A 63 -8.77 -15.61 -1.61
N GLU A 64 -7.90 -15.60 -2.61
CA GLU A 64 -6.77 -14.67 -2.67
C GLU A 64 -7.24 -13.22 -2.83
N ASN A 65 -8.26 -12.99 -3.66
CA ASN A 65 -8.84 -11.66 -3.86
C ASN A 65 -9.43 -11.11 -2.55
N GLU A 66 -10.16 -11.93 -1.79
CA GLU A 66 -10.67 -11.53 -0.47
C GLU A 66 -9.54 -11.21 0.51
N LYS A 67 -8.47 -12.01 0.55
CA LYS A 67 -7.28 -11.70 1.37
C LYS A 67 -6.63 -10.37 0.98
N LEU A 68 -6.51 -10.09 -0.31
CA LEU A 68 -5.94 -8.84 -0.81
C LEU A 68 -6.83 -7.64 -0.49
N LYS A 69 -8.16 -7.79 -0.58
CA LYS A 69 -9.12 -6.75 -0.15
C LYS A 69 -8.99 -6.46 1.34
N GLU A 70 -8.86 -7.50 2.17
CA GLU A 70 -8.66 -7.35 3.61
C GLU A 70 -7.35 -6.62 3.91
N ALA A 71 -6.24 -7.03 3.28
CA ALA A 71 -4.94 -6.37 3.43
C ALA A 71 -4.98 -4.89 3.01
N LEU A 72 -5.63 -4.59 1.89
CA LEU A 72 -5.82 -3.21 1.43
C LEU A 72 -6.69 -2.38 2.38
N SER A 73 -7.73 -2.99 2.95
CA SER A 73 -8.58 -2.33 3.96
C SER A 73 -7.77 -2.00 5.20
N GLU A 74 -6.93 -2.92 5.66
CA GLU A 74 -6.09 -2.72 6.84
C GLU A 74 -5.00 -1.66 6.61
N GLU A 75 -4.32 -1.67 5.45
CA GLU A 75 -3.38 -0.62 5.06
C GLU A 75 -4.06 0.76 5.02
N ARG A 76 -5.27 0.85 4.46
CA ARG A 76 -6.03 2.12 4.43
C ARG A 76 -6.36 2.63 5.84
N LYS A 77 -6.72 1.74 6.76
CA LYS A 77 -6.93 2.10 8.18
C LYS A 77 -5.62 2.55 8.84
N GLY A 78 -4.53 1.84 8.58
CA GLY A 78 -3.19 2.16 9.09
C GLY A 78 -2.70 3.55 8.64
N VAL A 79 -2.85 3.87 7.35
CA VAL A 79 -2.54 5.19 6.80
C VAL A 79 -3.41 6.27 7.44
N GLY A 80 -4.71 6.00 7.63
CA GLY A 80 -5.61 6.91 8.33
C GLY A 80 -5.13 7.23 9.75
N HIS A 81 -4.74 6.21 10.52
CA HIS A 81 -4.21 6.37 11.87
C HIS A 81 -2.91 7.19 11.88
N TYR A 82 -1.97 6.88 10.98
CA TYR A 82 -0.70 7.61 10.87
C TYR A 82 -0.91 9.10 10.58
N LEU A 83 -1.84 9.44 9.69
CA LEU A 83 -2.16 10.84 9.38
C LEU A 83 -2.78 11.58 10.58
N VAL A 84 -3.67 10.91 11.33
CA VAL A 84 -4.25 11.49 12.55
C VAL A 84 -3.16 11.76 13.59
N ASP A 85 -2.26 10.80 13.82
CA ASP A 85 -1.15 10.98 14.75
C ASP A 85 -0.22 12.13 14.33
N LEU A 86 0.13 12.19 13.03
CA LEU A 86 1.00 13.23 12.50
C LEU A 86 0.36 14.63 12.63
N THR A 87 -0.94 14.74 12.36
CA THR A 87 -1.66 16.02 12.54
C THR A 87 -1.74 16.43 14.01
N GLN A 88 -1.94 15.48 14.93
CA GLN A 88 -1.96 15.78 16.36
C GLN A 88 -0.57 16.17 16.87
N GLN A 89 0.48 15.49 16.42
CA GLN A 89 1.87 15.83 16.74
C GLN A 89 2.22 17.24 16.23
N LYS A 90 1.84 17.57 14.99
CA LYS A 90 2.03 18.91 14.42
C LYS A 90 1.36 19.98 15.27
N LYS A 91 0.12 19.76 15.72
CA LYS A 91 -0.59 20.71 16.62
C LYS A 91 0.16 20.93 17.93
N ARG A 92 0.67 19.86 18.57
CA ARG A 92 1.45 19.97 19.81
C ARG A 92 2.74 20.77 19.58
N ILE A 93 3.46 20.50 18.51
CA ILE A 93 4.70 21.22 18.15
C ILE A 93 4.40 22.70 17.91
N SER A 94 3.35 23.03 17.14
CA SER A 94 2.97 24.41 16.89
C SER A 94 2.61 25.17 18.17
N GLN A 95 1.90 24.53 19.11
CA GLN A 95 1.60 25.13 20.41
C GLN A 95 2.87 25.40 21.24
N ASN A 96 3.80 24.45 21.26
CA ASN A 96 5.08 24.60 21.95
C ASN A 96 5.93 25.73 21.36
N ILE A 97 5.96 25.86 20.03
CA ILE A 97 6.68 26.95 19.36
C ILE A 97 6.12 28.31 19.79
N ILE A 98 4.79 28.47 19.79
CA ILE A 98 4.14 29.72 20.23
C ILE A 98 4.47 30.03 21.70
N GLY A 99 4.52 29.02 22.56
CA GLY A 99 4.93 29.18 23.96
C GLY A 99 6.37 29.68 24.08
N LEU A 100 7.31 29.01 23.39
CA LEU A 100 8.72 29.40 23.37
C LEU A 100 8.93 30.81 22.77
N GLU A 101 8.19 31.20 21.75
CA GLU A 101 8.25 32.55 21.17
C GLU A 101 7.85 33.63 22.18
N LYS A 102 6.85 33.36 23.02
CA LYS A 102 6.45 34.26 24.11
C LYS A 102 7.54 34.36 25.18
N GLU A 103 8.06 33.23 25.64
CA GLU A 103 9.14 33.18 26.63
C GLU A 103 10.40 33.89 26.14
N VAL A 104 10.79 33.68 24.88
CA VAL A 104 11.93 34.36 24.26
C VAL A 104 11.68 35.87 24.17
N SER A 105 10.46 36.30 23.87
CA SER A 105 10.11 37.72 23.82
C SER A 105 10.18 38.38 25.20
N GLU A 106 9.70 37.69 26.23
CA GLU A 106 9.79 38.13 27.63
C GLU A 106 11.24 38.20 28.10
N LEU A 107 12.05 37.16 27.84
CA LEU A 107 13.47 37.16 28.17
C LEU A 107 14.22 38.30 27.46
N LYS A 108 13.91 38.57 26.19
CA LYS A 108 14.48 39.73 25.45
C LYS A 108 14.09 41.05 26.10
N PHE A 109 12.85 41.19 26.59
CA PHE A 109 12.41 42.39 27.30
C PHE A 109 13.16 42.57 28.62
N ILE A 110 13.22 41.52 29.45
CA ILE A 110 13.94 41.51 30.72
C ILE A 110 15.42 41.81 30.51
N ALA A 111 16.06 41.23 29.49
CA ALA A 111 17.46 41.47 29.16
C ALA A 111 17.74 42.93 28.77
N ARG A 112 16.82 43.59 28.04
CA ARG A 112 16.95 45.02 27.73
C ARG A 112 16.80 45.88 28.97
N GLN A 113 15.82 45.56 29.82
CA GLN A 113 15.60 46.27 31.08
C GLN A 113 16.79 46.11 32.03
N SER A 114 17.32 44.90 32.16
CA SER A 114 18.49 44.60 33.00
C SER A 114 19.75 45.29 32.48
N ALA A 115 19.97 45.35 31.16
CA ALA A 115 21.08 46.10 30.57
C ALA A 115 20.98 47.61 30.86
N SER A 116 19.77 48.18 30.79
CA SER A 116 19.52 49.59 31.13
C SER A 116 19.81 49.87 32.60
N LEU A 117 19.26 49.05 33.51
CA LEU A 117 19.50 49.16 34.95
C LEU A 117 20.98 48.97 35.30
N ASN A 118 21.67 48.01 34.67
CA ASN A 118 23.10 47.77 34.88
C ASN A 118 23.95 48.97 34.43
N ASN A 119 23.58 49.65 33.33
CA ASN A 119 24.24 50.89 32.92
C ASN A 119 24.03 52.03 33.92
N GLN A 120 22.83 52.17 34.48
CA GLN A 120 22.57 53.15 35.54
C GLN A 120 23.36 52.84 36.81
N PHE A 121 23.39 51.56 37.21
CA PHE A 121 24.19 51.09 38.33
C PHE A 121 25.67 51.40 38.14
N LYS A 122 26.28 51.03 36.99
CA LYS A 122 27.68 51.34 36.69
C LYS A 122 27.99 52.83 36.75
N LYS A 123 27.10 53.68 36.21
CA LYS A 123 27.24 55.14 36.26
C LYS A 123 27.16 55.67 37.70
N GLY A 124 26.18 55.20 38.48
CA GLY A 124 26.03 55.56 39.89
C GLY A 124 27.25 55.12 40.71
N MET A 125 27.73 53.89 40.52
CA MET A 125 28.89 53.35 41.22
C MET A 125 30.17 54.13 40.88
N LYS A 126 30.39 54.45 39.60
CA LYS A 126 31.50 55.32 39.17
C LYS A 126 31.39 56.70 39.83
N HIS A 127 30.19 57.29 39.88
CA HIS A 127 29.97 58.57 40.55
C HIS A 127 30.31 58.51 42.05
N LEU A 128 29.94 57.44 42.76
CA LEU A 128 30.28 57.24 44.17
C LEU A 128 31.79 57.28 44.42
N THR A 129 32.59 56.66 43.54
CA THR A 129 34.05 56.63 43.67
C THR A 129 34.72 57.96 43.33
N MET A 130 34.12 58.78 42.46
CA MET A 130 34.73 60.01 41.93
C MET A 130 34.22 61.29 42.62
N CYS A 131 33.07 61.25 43.29
CA CYS A 131 32.42 62.44 43.86
C CYS A 131 33.02 62.83 45.22
N LYS A 132 33.52 64.06 45.34
CA LYS A 132 34.11 64.61 46.57
C LYS A 132 33.12 65.37 47.47
N ARG A 133 31.86 65.53 47.06
CA ARG A 133 30.84 66.26 47.86
C ARG A 133 30.25 65.36 48.95
N LYS A 134 30.33 65.80 50.22
CA LYS A 134 29.81 65.05 51.39
C LYS A 134 28.29 64.82 51.40
N LYS A 135 27.49 65.69 50.73
CA LYS A 135 26.02 65.59 50.63
C LYS A 135 25.54 65.64 49.17
N CYS A 136 26.06 64.76 48.31
CA CYS A 136 25.57 64.67 46.93
C CYS A 136 24.31 63.78 46.87
N SER A 137 23.21 64.31 46.32
CA SER A 137 21.95 63.57 46.14
C SER A 137 22.12 62.30 45.31
N VAL A 138 22.95 62.34 44.27
CA VAL A 138 23.26 61.17 43.42
C VAL A 138 24.00 60.08 44.22
N CYS A 139 24.93 60.46 45.11
CA CYS A 139 25.62 59.51 45.99
C CYS A 139 24.67 58.90 47.03
N VAL A 140 23.78 59.70 47.63
CA VAL A 140 22.78 59.22 48.60
C VAL A 140 21.84 58.23 47.92
N TYR A 141 21.27 58.60 46.77
CA TYR A 141 20.37 57.73 45.98
C TYR A 141 21.05 56.44 45.52
N THR A 142 22.29 56.53 45.01
CA THR A 142 22.99 55.32 44.55
C THR A 142 23.27 54.35 45.70
N LYS A 143 23.63 54.87 46.89
CA LYS A 143 23.81 54.04 48.08
C LYS A 143 22.49 53.44 48.58
N SER A 144 21.40 54.20 48.61
CA SER A 144 20.10 53.67 49.06
C SER A 144 19.50 52.64 48.10
N THR A 145 19.72 52.81 46.79
CA THR A 145 19.09 51.97 45.75
C THR A 145 19.93 50.75 45.40
N PHE A 146 21.26 50.83 45.51
CA PHE A 146 22.16 49.75 45.11
C PHE A 146 23.23 49.37 46.16
N GLY A 147 23.25 50.01 47.33
CA GLY A 147 24.26 49.77 48.36
C GLY A 147 24.17 48.39 49.01
N ASP A 148 22.95 47.84 49.13
CA ASP A 148 22.71 46.54 49.76
C ASP A 148 23.32 45.36 48.96
N TYR A 149 23.61 45.56 47.67
CA TYR A 149 24.23 44.52 46.83
C TYR A 149 25.71 44.25 47.16
N ALA A 150 26.42 45.23 47.73
CA ALA A 150 27.82 45.05 48.11
C ALA A 150 27.98 44.27 49.42
N ASP A 151 26.97 44.30 50.30
CA ASP A 151 27.02 43.70 51.63
C ASP A 151 26.61 42.21 51.63
N ARG A 152 25.87 41.75 50.61
CA ARG A 152 25.44 40.34 50.49
C ARG A 152 26.39 39.43 49.70
N SER A 153 27.55 39.93 49.26
CA SER A 153 28.54 39.13 48.51
C SER A 153 29.19 38.00 49.34
N SER A 154 28.96 37.92 50.64
CA SER A 154 29.41 36.82 51.51
C SER A 154 28.44 35.62 51.54
N ASP A 155 27.19 35.75 51.10
CA ASP A 155 26.13 34.73 51.19
C ASP A 155 26.01 33.85 49.92
N THR A 156 27.13 33.52 49.28
CA THR A 156 27.17 32.68 48.06
C THR A 156 26.72 31.23 48.27
N ALA A 157 26.48 30.81 49.52
CA ALA A 157 26.05 29.45 49.87
C ALA A 157 24.58 29.14 49.54
N GLN A 158 23.70 30.14 49.37
CA GLN A 158 22.26 29.88 49.18
C GLN A 158 21.83 29.76 47.70
N LEU A 159 22.61 30.30 46.75
CA LEU A 159 22.28 30.31 45.32
C LEU A 159 22.46 28.95 44.62
N LEU A 160 23.15 28.00 45.26
CA LEU A 160 23.36 26.65 44.72
C LEU A 160 22.25 25.66 45.12
N SER A 161 21.33 26.04 46.01
CA SER A 161 20.24 25.16 46.47
C SER A 161 19.16 24.90 45.40
N CYS A 162 19.05 25.76 44.39
CA CYS A 162 18.04 25.62 43.33
C CYS A 162 18.43 24.67 42.19
N PHE A 163 19.67 24.18 42.14
CA PHE A 163 20.14 23.21 41.14
C PHE A 163 20.06 21.76 41.63
N GLN A 164 19.51 21.53 42.82
CA GLN A 164 19.36 20.21 43.42
C GLN A 164 17.96 19.62 43.15
N ALA A 165 17.50 19.67 41.89
CA ALA A 165 16.33 18.93 41.43
C ALA A 165 16.75 17.86 40.40
N PRO A 166 16.13 16.67 40.39
CA PRO A 166 16.75 15.47 39.82
C PRO A 166 16.80 15.54 38.28
N LEU A 167 18.00 15.44 37.71
CA LEU A 167 18.28 15.31 36.28
C LEU A 167 17.75 14.00 35.64
N GLN A 168 16.75 13.35 36.23
CA GLN A 168 16.22 12.07 35.74
C GLN A 168 15.29 12.23 34.53
N ASP A 169 14.56 13.35 34.39
CA ASP A 169 13.59 13.51 33.31
C ASP A 169 14.20 13.78 31.92
N LEU A 170 15.43 14.30 31.84
CA LEU A 170 16.11 14.52 30.55
C LEU A 170 16.62 13.21 29.89
N ARG A 171 16.78 12.12 30.65
CA ARG A 171 17.21 10.82 30.09
C ARG A 171 16.12 10.11 29.29
N ASN A 172 14.86 10.50 29.43
CA ASN A 172 13.75 9.88 28.70
C ASN A 172 13.55 10.48 27.29
N TRP A 173 14.14 11.64 26.98
CA TRP A 173 14.00 12.31 25.67
C TRP A 173 15.08 11.93 24.64
N ILE A 174 16.24 11.42 25.08
CA ILE A 174 17.42 11.22 24.19
C ILE A 174 17.55 9.76 23.72
N ARG A 175 16.72 8.82 24.20
CA ARG A 175 16.83 7.42 23.79
C ARG A 175 15.50 6.88 23.25
N PRO A 176 15.37 6.67 21.94
CA PRO A 176 14.36 5.77 21.39
C PRO A 176 14.57 4.37 22.01
N GLN A 177 13.56 3.86 22.70
CA GLN A 177 13.57 2.48 23.18
C GLN A 177 13.55 1.53 21.97
N SER A 178 14.72 1.01 21.60
CA SER A 178 14.84 -0.21 20.82
C SER A 178 14.26 -1.35 21.65
N ARG A 179 13.11 -1.86 21.21
CA ARG A 179 12.52 -3.08 21.75
C ARG A 179 13.45 -4.26 21.43
N ARG A 180 13.74 -5.01 22.50
CA ARG A 180 14.46 -6.29 22.53
C ARG A 180 14.06 -7.20 21.36
N ALA A 181 15.04 -7.64 20.58
CA ALA A 181 15.02 -8.96 19.95
C ALA A 181 16.06 -9.84 20.68
N SER A 182 15.60 -11.02 21.05
CA SER A 182 16.27 -11.96 21.94
C SER A 182 17.50 -12.61 21.30
N ALA A 183 18.41 -12.97 22.18
CA ALA A 183 19.72 -13.58 22.01
C ALA A 183 19.78 -14.86 21.15
N TYR A 184 20.88 -14.95 20.40
CA TYR A 184 21.87 -16.05 20.35
C TYR A 184 21.39 -17.50 20.12
N SER A 185 21.87 -18.13 19.04
CA SER A 185 23.00 -19.09 19.15
C SER A 185 23.55 -19.43 17.76
N SER A 186 24.87 -19.27 17.62
CA SER A 186 25.70 -19.73 16.50
C SER A 186 25.87 -21.24 16.52
N GLU A 187 26.13 -21.85 15.35
CA GLU A 187 27.28 -22.75 15.12
C GLU A 187 27.66 -22.73 13.62
N GLU A 188 28.96 -22.67 13.36
CA GLU A 188 29.61 -22.66 12.05
C GLU A 188 29.71 -24.08 11.47
N THR A 189 29.63 -24.26 10.14
CA THR A 189 30.50 -25.21 9.42
C THR A 189 30.62 -24.81 7.93
N GLN A 190 31.85 -24.87 7.46
CA GLN A 190 32.41 -24.57 6.14
C GLN A 190 31.72 -25.28 4.96
N THR A 191 31.66 -24.65 3.78
CA THR A 191 32.40 -25.07 2.55
C THR A 191 31.83 -24.41 1.27
N SER A 192 32.76 -23.83 0.50
CA SER A 192 32.88 -23.84 -0.96
C SER A 192 31.73 -23.42 -1.90
N ALA A 193 32.09 -22.42 -2.72
CA ALA A 193 31.81 -22.29 -4.15
C ALA A 193 30.37 -22.02 -4.60
N SER A 194 30.17 -20.86 -5.25
CA SER A 194 29.74 -20.70 -6.65
C SER A 194 28.93 -19.42 -6.84
N SER A 195 29.53 -18.40 -7.44
CA SER A 195 28.78 -17.41 -8.25
C SER A 195 28.26 -18.12 -9.52
N PRO A 196 27.11 -17.74 -10.12
CA PRO A 196 27.13 -16.56 -10.99
C PRO A 196 25.82 -15.74 -11.04
N SER A 197 25.99 -14.43 -11.25
CA SER A 197 25.04 -13.54 -11.91
C SER A 197 25.02 -13.84 -13.43
N PRO A 198 23.91 -13.54 -14.14
CA PRO A 198 24.03 -12.47 -15.12
C PRO A 198 22.78 -11.58 -15.26
N SER A 199 23.05 -10.31 -15.59
CA SER A 199 22.14 -9.27 -16.04
C SER A 199 21.52 -9.61 -17.42
N PRO A 200 20.29 -9.17 -17.73
CA PRO A 200 19.79 -9.13 -19.10
C PRO A 200 20.08 -7.78 -19.78
N SER A 201 20.75 -7.85 -20.93
CA SER A 201 20.99 -6.74 -21.86
C SER A 201 19.76 -6.50 -22.74
N LEU A 202 19.32 -5.25 -22.86
CA LEU A 202 18.35 -4.78 -23.87
C LEU A 202 19.07 -4.43 -25.18
N PRO A 203 18.45 -4.62 -26.36
CA PRO A 203 18.78 -3.87 -27.55
C PRO A 203 17.73 -2.80 -27.88
N LEU A 204 18.26 -1.68 -28.34
CA LEU A 204 17.62 -0.44 -28.77
C LEU A 204 16.94 -0.54 -30.15
N ASP A 205 15.99 0.39 -30.31
CA ASP A 205 15.57 1.09 -31.54
C ASP A 205 14.87 0.35 -32.68
N LEU A 206 13.61 0.76 -32.91
CA LEU A 206 13.22 1.22 -34.25
C LEU A 206 12.34 2.47 -34.15
N THR A 207 12.93 3.57 -34.55
CA THR A 207 12.33 4.89 -34.81
C THR A 207 11.29 4.79 -35.93
N ARG A 208 10.07 5.32 -35.71
CA ARG A 208 9.29 5.92 -36.80
C ARG A 208 8.39 7.03 -36.27
N GLU A 209 8.85 8.25 -36.48
CA GLU A 209 8.08 9.47 -36.37
C GLU A 209 6.90 9.47 -37.35
N VAL A 210 5.73 9.90 -36.87
CA VAL A 210 4.86 10.82 -37.62
C VAL A 210 4.34 11.82 -36.61
N ALA A 211 4.93 13.01 -36.61
CA ALA A 211 4.36 14.19 -35.99
C ALA A 211 3.18 14.69 -36.84
N LEU A 212 2.11 15.16 -36.19
CA LEU A 212 1.33 16.37 -36.52
C LEU A 212 0.08 16.42 -35.64
N GLY A 213 -0.15 17.56 -34.98
CA GLY A 213 -1.48 17.93 -34.49
C GLY A 213 -1.55 18.36 -33.04
N ALA A 214 -1.17 19.62 -32.79
CA ALA A 214 -1.47 20.34 -31.57
C ALA A 214 -3.00 20.54 -31.38
N GLY A 215 -3.45 20.58 -30.13
CA GLY A 215 -4.70 21.27 -29.77
C GLY A 215 -5.63 20.48 -28.84
N GLY A 216 -5.65 20.91 -27.56
CA GLY A 216 -6.84 21.08 -26.71
C GLY A 216 -7.92 20.00 -26.65
N GLY A 217 -8.23 19.56 -25.42
CA GLY A 217 -9.57 19.08 -25.07
C GLY A 217 -9.57 17.81 -24.23
N LEU A 218 -9.70 17.99 -22.92
CA LEU A 218 -10.25 16.98 -22.05
C LEU A 218 -11.71 16.76 -22.45
N THR A 219 -12.01 15.68 -23.17
CA THR A 219 -13.37 15.18 -23.34
C THR A 219 -13.46 13.73 -22.89
N ILE A 220 -14.19 13.59 -21.78
CA ILE A 220 -14.67 12.35 -21.18
C ILE A 220 -15.42 11.53 -22.24
N PRO A 221 -15.19 10.22 -22.39
CA PRO A 221 -16.02 9.39 -23.27
C PRO A 221 -17.46 9.31 -22.71
N PRO A 222 -18.50 9.56 -23.51
CA PRO A 222 -19.87 9.46 -23.05
C PRO A 222 -20.32 7.99 -23.09
N TYR A 223 -20.93 7.57 -21.98
CA TYR A 223 -22.11 6.69 -21.94
C TYR A 223 -22.04 5.36 -22.71
N ILE A 224 -21.71 4.28 -21.98
CA ILE A 224 -21.97 2.91 -22.42
C ILE A 224 -23.48 2.69 -22.43
N SER A 225 -24.06 2.60 -23.64
CA SER A 225 -25.45 2.23 -23.88
C SER A 225 -25.63 0.73 -23.64
N TYR A 226 -26.51 0.36 -22.71
CA TYR A 226 -26.96 -1.02 -22.51
C TYR A 226 -28.08 -1.29 -23.52
N ILE A 227 -27.84 -2.20 -24.47
CA ILE A 227 -28.89 -2.68 -25.39
C ILE A 227 -29.47 -3.94 -24.76
N ASP A 228 -30.74 -3.87 -24.40
CA ASP A 228 -31.53 -4.98 -23.86
C ASP A 228 -32.10 -5.78 -25.04
N GLU A 229 -31.39 -6.83 -25.45
CA GLU A 229 -31.84 -7.73 -26.52
C GLU A 229 -32.82 -8.76 -25.96
N VAL A 230 -34.08 -8.36 -25.76
CA VAL A 230 -35.19 -9.29 -25.53
C VAL A 230 -35.71 -9.80 -26.88
N SER A 231 -35.01 -10.78 -27.45
CA SER A 231 -35.51 -11.55 -28.58
C SER A 231 -36.20 -12.82 -28.10
N THR A 232 -37.52 -12.75 -27.91
CA THR A 232 -38.39 -13.94 -27.88
C THR A 232 -39.53 -13.73 -28.87
N SER A 233 -39.24 -13.99 -30.13
CA SER A 233 -40.23 -14.26 -31.17
C SER A 233 -40.73 -15.69 -31.01
N SER A 234 -41.90 -15.87 -30.41
CA SER A 234 -42.65 -17.13 -30.44
C SER A 234 -43.84 -16.96 -31.38
N SER A 235 -43.62 -17.24 -32.66
CA SER A 235 -44.67 -17.48 -33.64
C SER A 235 -44.79 -18.99 -33.83
N SER A 236 -45.92 -19.56 -33.45
CA SER A 236 -46.30 -20.93 -33.82
C SER A 236 -47.77 -20.94 -34.24
N GLU A 237 -47.99 -20.80 -35.55
CA GLU A 237 -49.19 -21.28 -36.24
C GLU A 237 -48.77 -22.44 -37.15
N SER A 238 -49.33 -23.63 -36.90
CA SER A 238 -49.49 -24.73 -37.85
C SER A 238 -50.43 -25.77 -37.21
N SER A 239 -51.73 -25.70 -37.51
CA SER A 239 -52.40 -26.58 -38.48
C SER A 239 -52.35 -28.07 -38.08
N SER A 240 -53.44 -28.56 -37.49
CA SER A 240 -53.73 -29.99 -37.37
C SER A 240 -55.00 -30.30 -38.16
N GLU A 241 -54.82 -31.12 -39.20
CA GLU A 241 -55.83 -31.78 -40.01
C GLU A 241 -56.49 -32.97 -39.25
N ASP A 242 -57.65 -33.37 -39.76
CA ASP A 242 -58.32 -34.67 -39.68
C ASP A 242 -58.82 -35.26 -38.35
N SER A 243 -60.15 -35.26 -38.22
CA SER A 243 -60.98 -36.42 -37.83
C SER A 243 -62.43 -36.23 -38.29
#